data_AF-A0A1B6BAI6-F1
#
_entry.id   AF-A0A1B6BAI6-F1
#
_cell.length_a   1.000
_cell.length_b   1.000
_cell.length_c   1.000
_cell.angle_alpha   90.00
_cell.angle_beta   90.00
_cell.angle_gamma   90.00
#
_symmetry.space_group_name_H-M   'P 1'
#
loop_
_entity.id
_entity.type
_entity.pdbx_description
1 polymer ?
#
loop_
_entity_poly.entity_id
_entity_poly.type
_entity_poly.pdbx_seq_one_letter_code
_entity_poly.pdbx_strand_id
1 'polypeptide(L)'
;MTLTGTEFIRRFLMHVLPSGFVKIRHYGILAARNRPTKLAHCQRIMKIIPSKKSSDYTALEFLVKFMRLDFSRCSKCPLEPSNCDTVMQEATPHIGAG
;
A
#
# COMPACT_ATOMS: atom_id res chain seq x y z
N MET A 1 1.22 33.53 -6.34
CA MET A 1 1.75 33.72 -4.97
C MET A 1 3.26 33.65 -5.05
N THR A 2 3.96 34.72 -4.69
CA THR A 2 5.44 34.78 -4.73
C THR A 2 5.98 34.38 -3.37
N LEU A 3 6.78 33.33 -3.29
CA LEU A 3 7.42 32.87 -2.04
C LEU A 3 8.90 33.19 -2.08
N THR A 4 9.49 33.51 -0.93
CA THR A 4 10.95 33.53 -0.79
C THR A 4 11.50 32.13 -1.02
N GLY A 5 12.75 32.02 -1.51
CA GLY A 5 13.38 30.72 -1.76
C GLY A 5 13.40 29.82 -0.52
N THR A 6 13.58 30.41 0.66
CA THR A 6 13.54 29.70 1.95
C THR A 6 12.17 29.11 2.24
N GLU A 7 11.08 29.86 2.04
CA GLU A 7 9.73 29.32 2.22
C GLU A 7 9.34 28.32 1.15
N PHE A 8 9.83 28.49 -0.08
CA PHE A 8 9.62 27.48 -1.12
C PHE A 8 10.23 26.14 -0.72
N ILE A 9 11.51 26.13 -0.28
CA ILE A 9 12.19 24.91 0.15
C ILE A 9 11.47 24.28 1.34
N ARG A 10 11.12 25.07 2.36
CA ARG A 10 10.42 24.58 3.55
C ARG A 10 9.09 23.91 3.19
N ARG A 11 8.28 24.56 2.35
CA ARG A 11 6.99 24.05 1.90
C ARG A 11 7.12 22.83 0.98
N PHE A 12 8.10 22.83 0.10
CA PHE A 12 8.44 21.71 -0.79
C PHE A 12 8.75 20.44 0.02
N LEU A 13 9.60 20.55 1.05
CA LEU A 13 9.97 19.43 1.93
C LEU A 13 8.80 18.89 2.77
N MET A 14 7.81 19.74 3.05
CA MET A 14 6.57 19.35 3.75
C MET A 14 5.47 18.82 2.81
N HIS A 15 5.74 18.69 1.50
CA HIS A 15 4.75 18.34 0.47
C HIS A 15 3.58 19.34 0.33
N VAL A 16 3.77 20.61 0.72
CA VAL A 16 2.79 21.70 0.58
C VAL A 16 3.20 22.57 -0.61
N LEU A 17 2.83 22.16 -1.83
CA LEU A 17 3.31 22.82 -3.04
C LEU A 17 2.40 24.00 -3.47
N PRO A 18 2.96 25.10 -4.02
CA PRO A 18 2.17 26.16 -4.64
C PRO A 18 1.34 25.66 -5.82
N SER A 19 0.31 26.42 -6.19
CA SER A 19 -0.50 26.14 -7.39
C SER A 19 0.37 26.00 -8.64
N GLY A 20 0.11 24.97 -9.45
CA GLY A 20 0.87 24.68 -10.68
C GLY A 20 2.00 23.65 -10.50
N PHE A 21 2.30 23.24 -9.27
CA PHE A 21 3.28 22.20 -9.00
C PHE A 21 2.61 20.85 -8.67
N VAL A 22 3.20 19.77 -9.16
CA VAL A 22 2.71 18.40 -8.92
C VAL A 22 3.30 17.85 -7.63
N LYS A 23 2.45 17.23 -6.79
CA LYS A 23 2.88 16.54 -5.57
C LYS A 23 3.79 15.38 -5.90
N ILE A 24 5.02 15.43 -5.42
CA ILE A 24 5.94 14.28 -5.43
C ILE A 24 5.42 13.27 -4.41
N ARG A 25 5.20 12.03 -4.87
CA ARG A 25 4.75 10.93 -4.04
C ARG A 25 5.85 9.89 -3.96
N HIS A 26 6.31 9.57 -2.74
CA HIS A 26 7.25 8.50 -2.53
C HIS A 26 6.47 7.17 -2.46
N TYR A 27 6.60 6.37 -3.52
CA TYR A 27 6.03 5.02 -3.59
C TYR A 27 7.15 3.97 -3.66
N GLY A 28 6.81 2.73 -3.30
CA GLY A 28 7.73 1.59 -3.34
C GLY A 28 7.91 0.90 -1.99
N ILE A 29 8.58 -0.24 -2.02
CA ILE A 29 8.76 -1.15 -0.87
C ILE A 29 9.40 -0.43 0.33
N LEU A 30 10.31 0.51 0.07
CA LEU A 30 11.04 1.24 1.12
C LEU A 30 10.41 2.58 1.53
N ALA A 31 9.29 2.98 0.93
CA ALA A 31 8.66 4.28 1.22
C ALA A 31 8.24 4.42 2.70
N ALA A 32 7.97 3.30 3.38
CA ALA A 32 7.60 3.27 4.79
C ALA A 32 8.79 3.06 5.75
N ARG A 33 10.05 3.03 5.28
CA ARG A 33 11.24 2.72 6.13
C ARG A 33 11.33 3.59 7.39
N ASN A 34 11.06 4.88 7.26
CA ASN A 34 11.11 5.85 8.38
C ASN A 34 9.75 6.11 9.03
N ARG A 35 8.69 5.40 8.61
CA ARG A 35 7.37 5.52 9.22
C ARG A 35 7.39 5.26 10.73
N PRO A 36 8.02 4.18 11.27
CA PRO A 36 7.96 3.92 12.71
C PRO A 36 8.65 5.01 13.53
N THR A 37 9.83 5.49 13.11
CA THR A 37 10.58 6.53 13.82
C THR A 37 9.88 7.88 13.78
N LYS A 38 9.41 8.31 12.60
CA LYS A 38 8.65 9.56 12.45
C LYS A 38 7.33 9.52 13.22
N LEU A 39 6.62 8.39 13.16
CA LEU A 39 5.34 8.23 13.87
C LEU A 39 5.54 8.31 15.39
N ALA A 40 6.55 7.63 15.94
CA ALA A 40 6.88 7.70 17.36
C ALA A 40 7.27 9.12 17.80
N HIS A 41 8.01 9.85 16.96
CA HIS A 41 8.34 11.25 17.22
C HIS A 41 7.09 12.14 17.26
N CYS A 42 6.19 12.00 16.29
CA CYS A 42 4.91 12.72 16.29
C CYS A 42 4.05 12.38 17.50
N GLN A 43 3.95 11.10 17.88
CA GLN A 43 3.20 10.66 19.06
C GLN A 43 3.75 11.30 20.34
N ARG A 44 5.08 11.40 20.48
CA ARG A 44 5.72 12.07 21.62
C ARG A 44 5.36 13.56 21.70
N ILE A 45 5.44 14.27 20.57
CA ILE A 45 5.07 15.70 20.50
C ILE A 45 3.60 15.89 20.84
N MET A 46 2.73 15.04 20.29
CA MET A 46 1.29 15.13 20.46
C MET A 46 0.78 14.51 21.78
N LYS A 47 1.68 13.98 22.62
CA LYS A 47 1.35 13.23 23.85
C LYS A 47 0.33 12.10 23.63
N ILE A 48 0.40 11.43 22.48
CA ILE A 48 -0.46 10.30 22.12
C ILE A 48 0.18 9.03 22.67
N ILE A 49 -0.58 8.26 23.44
CA ILE A 49 -0.18 6.91 23.86
C ILE A 49 -0.41 5.98 22.66
N PRO A 50 0.63 5.33 22.11
CA PRO A 50 0.44 4.41 21.00
C PRO A 50 -0.44 3.24 21.44
N SER A 51 -1.60 3.09 20.80
CA SER A 51 -2.40 1.87 20.96
C SER A 51 -1.61 0.69 20.39
N LYS A 52 -1.54 -0.39 21.15
CA LYS A 52 -1.11 -1.70 20.61
C LYS A 52 -2.06 -2.02 19.45
N LYS A 53 -1.53 -2.50 18.31
CA LYS A 53 -2.39 -3.10 17.30
C LYS A 53 -2.96 -4.39 17.92
N SER A 54 -4.20 -4.35 18.38
CA SER A 54 -4.91 -5.48 18.97
C SER A 54 -5.70 -6.24 17.90
N SER A 55 -5.04 -6.60 16.80
CA SER A 55 -5.60 -7.63 15.93
C SER A 55 -4.90 -8.92 16.26
N ASP A 56 -5.62 -9.82 16.93
CA ASP A 56 -5.22 -11.23 17.11
C ASP A 56 -5.14 -11.99 15.77
N TYR A 57 -5.43 -11.29 14.66
CA TYR A 57 -5.42 -11.77 13.30
C TYR A 57 -4.16 -11.29 12.57
N THR A 58 -3.53 -12.21 11.84
CA THR A 58 -2.62 -11.87 10.75
C THR A 58 -3.36 -11.10 9.64
N ALA A 59 -2.61 -10.41 8.79
CA ALA A 59 -3.18 -9.64 7.69
C ALA A 59 -4.09 -10.49 6.78
N LEU A 60 -3.69 -11.74 6.52
CA LEU A 60 -4.48 -12.67 5.71
C LEU A 60 -5.79 -13.04 6.41
N GLU A 61 -5.73 -13.44 7.69
CA GLU A 61 -6.91 -13.76 8.49
C GLU A 61 -7.90 -12.59 8.59
N PHE A 62 -7.37 -11.37 8.72
CA PHE A 62 -8.18 -10.16 8.71
C PHE A 62 -8.90 -9.96 7.36
N LEU A 63 -8.19 -10.14 6.25
CA LEU A 63 -8.75 -9.99 4.90
C LEU A 63 -9.84 -11.02 4.63
N VAL A 64 -9.62 -12.30 4.98
CA VAL A 64 -10.63 -13.37 4.81
C VAL A 64 -11.88 -13.07 5.66
N LYS A 65 -11.68 -12.72 6.93
CA LYS A 65 -12.78 -12.48 7.87
C LYS A 65 -13.60 -11.24 7.51
N PHE A 66 -12.94 -10.14 7.13
CA PHE A 66 -13.62 -8.86 6.90
C PHE A 66 -14.18 -8.74 5.48
N MET A 67 -13.43 -9.20 4.48
CA MET A 67 -13.87 -9.11 3.08
C MET A 67 -14.69 -10.31 2.63
N ARG A 68 -14.88 -11.32 3.51
CA ARG A 68 -15.58 -12.58 3.21
C ARG A 68 -15.10 -13.25 1.91
N LEU A 69 -13.84 -13.01 1.58
CA LEU A 69 -13.17 -13.46 0.36
C LEU A 69 -11.95 -14.25 0.79
N ASP A 70 -12.00 -15.55 0.53
CA ASP A 70 -10.85 -16.41 0.71
C ASP A 70 -10.00 -16.39 -0.55
N PHE A 71 -8.89 -15.66 -0.52
CA PHE A 71 -7.96 -15.56 -1.64
C PHE A 71 -7.25 -16.87 -1.97
N SER A 72 -7.38 -17.89 -1.11
CA SER A 72 -6.90 -19.25 -1.39
C SER A 72 -7.93 -20.09 -2.17
N ARG A 73 -9.13 -19.56 -2.43
CA ARG A 73 -10.21 -20.29 -3.07
C ARG A 73 -10.73 -19.52 -4.29
N CYS A 74 -10.67 -20.16 -5.45
CA CYS A 74 -11.24 -19.61 -6.66
C CYS A 74 -12.78 -19.54 -6.54
N SER A 75 -13.38 -18.38 -6.80
CA SER A 75 -14.85 -18.20 -6.79
C SER A 75 -15.58 -18.89 -7.94
N LYS A 76 -14.85 -19.44 -8.91
CA LYS A 76 -15.39 -20.14 -10.09
C LYS A 76 -15.19 -21.65 -10.08
N CYS A 77 -14.27 -22.18 -9.28
CA CYS A 77 -13.89 -23.58 -9.36
C CYS A 77 -14.50 -24.40 -8.20
N PRO A 78 -15.16 -25.54 -8.46
CA PRO A 78 -15.65 -26.46 -7.44
C PRO A 78 -14.61 -27.52 -6.98
N LEU A 79 -13.32 -27.32 -7.25
CA LEU A 79 -12.26 -28.33 -7.03
C LEU A 79 -11.32 -27.96 -5.89
N GLU A 80 -10.80 -28.99 -5.21
CA GLU A 80 -9.82 -28.90 -4.11
C GLU A 80 -8.55 -28.10 -4.50
N PRO A 81 -7.86 -27.46 -3.54
CA PRO A 81 -6.86 -26.41 -3.76
C PRO A 81 -5.65 -26.80 -4.63
N SER A 82 -5.38 -28.10 -4.79
CA SER A 82 -4.19 -28.62 -5.48
C SER A 82 -4.23 -28.51 -7.01
N ASN A 83 -5.38 -28.19 -7.61
CA ASN A 83 -5.54 -28.23 -9.08
C ASN A 83 -5.64 -26.83 -9.74
N CYS A 84 -5.36 -25.75 -9.00
CA CYS A 84 -5.47 -24.38 -9.54
C CYS A 84 -4.25 -23.92 -10.36
N ASP A 85 -3.09 -24.55 -10.19
CA ASP A 85 -1.85 -24.17 -10.89
C ASP A 85 -1.92 -24.48 -12.41
N THR A 86 -2.76 -25.42 -12.81
CA THR A 86 -2.86 -25.88 -14.21
C THR A 86 -3.58 -24.88 -15.13
N VAL A 87 -4.36 -23.93 -14.59
CA VAL A 87 -5.17 -23.00 -15.39
C VAL A 87 -4.36 -21.81 -15.92
N MET A 88 -3.13 -21.58 -15.42
CA MET A 88 -2.29 -20.46 -15.87
C MET A 88 -1.37 -20.80 -17.06
N GLN A 89 -1.35 -22.04 -17.55
CA GLN A 89 -0.52 -22.43 -18.71
C GLN A 89 -1.25 -22.41 -20.06
N GLU A 90 -2.57 -22.23 -20.11
CA GLU A 90 -3.35 -22.20 -21.36
C GLU A 90 -3.66 -20.79 -21.89
N ALA A 91 -3.07 -19.74 -21.31
CA ALA A 91 -3.26 -18.35 -21.73
C ALA A 91 -2.04 -17.77 -22.47
N THR A 92 -1.29 -18.59 -23.22
CA THR A 92 -0.38 -18.08 -24.25
C THR A 92 -1.18 -17.79 -25.53
N PRO A 93 -1.28 -16.54 -26.00
CA PRO A 93 -1.87 -16.29 -27.30
C PRO A 93 -0.88 -16.81 -28.34
N HIS A 94 -1.27 -17.85 -29.07
CA HIS A 94 -0.59 -18.24 -30.30
C HIS A 94 -0.64 -17.05 -31.28
N ILE A 95 0.54 -16.55 -31.59
CA ILE A 95 0.82 -15.74 -32.77
C ILE A 95 0.47 -16.59 -34.01
N GLY A 96 -0.45 -16.11 -34.84
CA GLY A 96 -0.59 -16.49 -36.26
C GLY A 96 -0.88 -15.19 -37.01
N ALA A 97 -0.06 -14.67 -37.94
CA ALA A 97 0.55 -15.29 -39.12
C ALA A 97 -0.53 -15.91 -40.03
N GLY A 98 -0.93 -15.15 -41.06
CA GLY A 98 -1.92 -15.52 -42.06
C GLY A 98 -2.72 -14.32 -42.53
#